data_AF-A0AAJ5WQE7-F1
#
_entry.id   AF-A0AAJ5WQE7-F1
#
_cell.length_a   1.000
_cell.length_b   1.000
_cell.length_c   1.000
_cell.angle_alpha   90.00
_cell.angle_beta   90.00
_cell.angle_gamma   90.00
#
_symmetry.space_group_name_H-M   'P 1'
#
loop_
_entity.id
_entity.type
_entity.pdbx_description
1 polymer ?
#
loop_
_entity_poly.entity_id
_entity_poly.type
_entity_poly.pdbx_seq_one_letter_code
_entity_poly.pdbx_strand_id
1 'polypeptide(L)'
;MEWVWIILGIVLILVGVAGSLLPVLPGPPIAYAGLLVQLFREPDPFSTQFLLIWAGIVVAIVVLDYLVPIWGTKRFGGTKYGAWGCTLGFILAFWMGPWGIIIGPFIGAFVGEMIGGQSTEGSLKAAFGSFVGFLLGAFLKLVACFMMLYYLVKSI
;
A
#
# COMPACT_ATOMS: atom_id res chain seq x y z
N MET A 1 -3.25 22.64 -23.38
CA MET A 1 -3.37 21.16 -23.38
C MET A 1 -2.44 20.51 -22.36
N GLU A 2 -1.22 21.02 -22.16
CA GLU A 2 -0.24 20.49 -21.20
C GLU A 2 -0.71 20.43 -19.74
N TRP A 3 -1.39 21.47 -19.25
CA TRP A 3 -1.93 21.51 -17.88
C TRP A 3 -2.91 20.38 -17.58
N VAL A 4 -3.63 19.88 -18.59
CA VAL A 4 -4.59 18.77 -18.41
C VAL A 4 -3.85 17.50 -18.01
N TRP A 5 -2.72 17.20 -18.67
CA TRP A 5 -1.90 16.02 -18.37
C TRP A 5 -1.23 16.13 -17.01
N ILE A 6 -0.75 17.32 -16.65
CA ILE A 6 -0.15 17.58 -15.33
C ILE A 6 -1.18 17.34 -14.23
N ILE A 7 -2.36 17.96 -14.35
CA ILE A 7 -3.44 17.81 -13.34
C ILE A 7 -3.88 16.35 -13.26
N LEU A 8 -4.08 15.67 -14.39
CA LEU A 8 -4.47 14.27 -14.42
C LEU A 8 -3.42 13.36 -13.75
N GLY A 9 -2.13 13.60 -14.01
CA GLY A 9 -1.03 12.88 -13.36
C GLY A 9 -0.98 13.11 -11.86
N ILE A 10 -1.12 14.36 -11.40
CA ILE A 10 -1.20 14.68 -9.97
C ILE A 10 -2.38 13.96 -9.32
N VAL A 11 -3.57 14.02 -9.93
CA VAL A 11 -4.77 13.35 -9.42
C VAL A 11 -4.55 11.84 -9.32
N LEU A 12 -3.99 11.20 -10.35
CA LEU A 12 -3.66 9.77 -10.33
C LEU A 12 -2.68 9.42 -9.21
N ILE A 13 -1.62 10.22 -9.02
CA ILE A 13 -0.66 9.98 -7.93
C ILE A 13 -1.31 10.18 -6.57
N LEU A 14 -2.15 11.21 -6.38
CA LEU A 14 -2.88 11.41 -5.13
C LEU A 14 -3.85 10.26 -4.84
N VAL A 15 -4.54 9.74 -5.86
CA VAL A 15 -5.34 8.52 -5.74
C VAL A 15 -4.46 7.32 -5.42
N GLY A 16 -3.25 7.22 -5.97
CA GLY A 16 -2.27 6.19 -5.62
C GLY A 16 -1.75 6.30 -4.18
N VAL A 17 -1.57 7.52 -3.65
CA VAL A 17 -1.24 7.78 -2.24
C VAL A 17 -2.42 7.35 -1.35
N ALA A 18 -3.65 7.74 -1.68
CA ALA A 18 -4.84 7.29 -0.94
C ALA A 18 -4.99 5.75 -1.01
N GLY A 19 -4.76 5.17 -2.20
CA GLY A 19 -4.79 3.73 -2.44
C GLY A 19 -3.66 2.98 -1.73
N SER A 20 -2.53 3.61 -1.41
CA SER A 20 -1.45 2.96 -0.66
C SER A 20 -1.82 2.65 0.80
N LEU A 21 -2.76 3.42 1.37
CA LEU A 21 -3.34 3.16 2.69
C LEU A 21 -4.44 2.10 2.64
N LEU A 22 -5.20 2.06 1.54
CA LEU A 22 -6.29 1.12 1.35
C LEU A 22 -5.74 -0.24 0.86
N PRO A 23 -5.83 -1.34 1.64
CA PRO A 23 -5.27 -2.64 1.23
C PRO A 23 -5.84 -3.18 -0.09
N VAL A 24 -7.02 -2.71 -0.50
CA VAL A 24 -7.72 -3.19 -1.69
C VAL A 24 -7.18 -2.56 -2.98
N LEU A 25 -6.61 -1.34 -2.90
CA LEU A 25 -6.16 -0.61 -4.08
C LEU A 25 -4.64 -0.76 -4.26
N PRO A 26 -4.17 -1.15 -5.45
CA PRO A 26 -2.74 -1.17 -5.74
C PRO A 26 -2.24 0.28 -5.94
N GLY A 27 -1.92 0.95 -4.83
CA GLY A 27 -1.46 2.35 -4.82
C GLY A 27 -0.28 2.64 -5.77
N PRO A 28 0.83 1.88 -5.72
CA PRO A 28 2.00 2.15 -6.56
C PRO A 28 1.73 2.01 -8.07
N PRO A 29 0.99 0.98 -8.56
CA PRO A 29 0.57 0.93 -9.97
C PRO A 29 -0.27 2.13 -10.42
N ILE A 30 -1.19 2.61 -9.58
CA ILE A 30 -2.03 3.77 -9.90
C ILE A 30 -1.18 5.05 -9.97
N ALA A 31 -0.26 5.23 -9.03
CA ALA A 31 0.68 6.36 -9.06
C ALA A 31 1.62 6.30 -10.27
N TYR A 32 2.07 5.11 -10.66
CA TYR A 32 2.89 4.92 -11.87
C TYR A 32 2.11 5.24 -13.15
N ALA A 33 0.82 4.91 -13.23
CA ALA A 33 -0.02 5.36 -14.33
C ALA A 33 -0.05 6.90 -14.42
N GLY A 34 -0.04 7.61 -13.29
CA GLY A 34 0.10 9.07 -13.25
C GLY A 34 1.39 9.59 -13.88
N LEU A 35 2.51 8.87 -13.73
CA LEU A 35 3.76 9.16 -14.43
C LEU A 35 3.65 8.84 -15.93
N LEU A 36 3.01 7.73 -16.30
CA LEU A 36 2.83 7.36 -17.72
C LEU A 36 1.98 8.37 -18.50
N VAL A 37 0.99 9.00 -17.84
CA VAL A 37 0.21 10.08 -18.45
C VAL A 37 1.09 11.28 -18.81
N GLN A 38 2.25 11.47 -18.17
CA GLN A 38 3.15 12.58 -18.48
C GLN A 38 3.90 12.42 -19.81
N LEU A 39 3.95 11.22 -20.44
CA LEU A 39 4.54 11.05 -21.77
C LEU A 39 3.79 11.84 -22.87
N PHE A 40 2.54 12.23 -22.60
CA PHE A 40 1.75 13.05 -23.53
C PHE A 40 2.07 14.54 -23.43
N ARG A 41 3.00 14.97 -22.58
CA ARG A 41 3.53 16.35 -22.54
C ARG A 41 4.62 16.52 -23.60
N GLU A 42 4.66 17.70 -24.20
CA GLU A 42 5.73 18.14 -25.08
C GLU A 42 6.41 19.35 -24.44
N PRO A 43 7.72 19.30 -24.09
CA PRO A 43 8.61 18.14 -24.16
C PRO A 43 8.31 17.09 -23.07
N ASP A 44 8.68 15.83 -23.34
CA ASP A 44 8.55 14.73 -22.38
C ASP A 44 9.42 15.00 -21.15
N PRO A 45 8.83 15.08 -19.94
CA PRO A 45 9.59 15.32 -18.71
C PRO A 45 10.43 14.12 -18.25
N PHE A 46 10.14 12.90 -18.71
CA PHE A 46 10.75 11.68 -18.17
C PHE A 46 11.43 10.84 -19.23
N SER A 47 12.66 10.40 -18.95
CA SER A 47 13.34 9.46 -19.86
C SER A 47 12.71 8.06 -19.80
N THR A 48 12.80 7.32 -20.91
CA THR A 48 12.38 5.91 -20.96
C THR A 48 13.08 5.05 -19.90
N GLN A 49 14.35 5.34 -19.59
CA GLN A 49 15.10 4.63 -18.54
C GLN A 49 14.48 4.87 -17.15
N PHE A 50 14.10 6.11 -16.84
CA PHE A 50 13.44 6.46 -15.58
C PHE A 50 12.12 5.69 -15.41
N LEU A 51 11.30 5.64 -16.46
CA LEU A 51 10.03 4.93 -16.45
C LEU A 51 10.20 3.41 -16.30
N LEU A 52 11.22 2.81 -16.93
CA LEU A 52 11.51 1.38 -16.80
C LEU A 52 11.99 1.01 -15.40
N ILE A 53 12.85 1.85 -14.79
CA ILE A 53 13.29 1.66 -13.40
C ILE A 53 12.09 1.69 -12.46
N TRP A 54 11.20 2.68 -12.62
CA TRP A 54 10.00 2.77 -11.81
C TRP A 54 9.01 1.62 -12.04
N ALA A 55 8.87 1.12 -13.27
CA ALA A 55 8.08 -0.09 -13.53
C ALA A 55 8.62 -1.28 -12.74
N GLY A 56 9.93 -1.49 -12.73
CA GLY A 56 10.58 -2.55 -11.94
C GLY A 56 10.35 -2.38 -10.44
N ILE A 57 10.49 -1.16 -9.91
CA ILE A 57 10.23 -0.85 -8.49
C ILE A 57 8.77 -1.12 -8.13
N VAL A 58 7.82 -0.68 -8.96
CA VAL A 58 6.38 -0.88 -8.73
C VAL A 58 6.04 -2.37 -8.69
N VAL A 59 6.55 -3.16 -9.64
CA VAL A 59 6.38 -4.61 -9.65
C VAL A 59 6.97 -5.23 -8.38
N ALA A 60 8.18 -4.84 -8.00
CA ALA A 60 8.81 -5.34 -6.78
C ALA A 60 7.99 -5.00 -5.53
N ILE A 61 7.44 -3.79 -5.41
CA ILE A 61 6.61 -3.39 -4.27
C ILE A 61 5.31 -4.19 -4.25
N VAL A 62 4.64 -4.39 -5.38
CA VAL A 62 3.40 -5.20 -5.44
C VAL A 62 3.67 -6.64 -5.01
N VAL A 63 4.79 -7.23 -5.45
CA VAL A 63 5.18 -8.58 -5.04
C VAL A 63 5.50 -8.62 -3.54
N LEU A 64 6.30 -7.67 -3.04
CA LEU A 64 6.64 -7.58 -1.63
C LEU A 64 5.40 -7.36 -0.76
N ASP A 65 4.44 -6.56 -1.20
CA ASP A 65 3.21 -6.31 -0.46
C ASP A 65 2.33 -7.55 -0.33
N TYR A 66 2.37 -8.45 -1.30
CA TYR A 66 1.70 -9.75 -1.17
C TYR A 66 2.50 -10.71 -0.28
N LEU A 67 3.82 -10.72 -0.41
CA LEU A 67 4.69 -11.67 0.29
C LEU A 67 4.92 -11.33 1.77
N VAL A 68 5.10 -10.05 2.11
CA VAL A 68 5.44 -9.57 3.46
C VAL A 68 4.35 -9.93 4.48
N PRO A 69 3.04 -9.74 4.22
CA PRO A 69 2.00 -10.18 5.15
C PRO A 69 1.97 -11.70 5.31
N ILE A 70 2.17 -12.46 4.23
CA ILE A 70 2.19 -13.93 4.27
C ILE A 70 3.40 -14.44 5.06
N TRP A 71 4.56 -13.82 4.88
CA TRP A 71 5.77 -14.15 5.63
C TRP A 71 5.66 -13.71 7.09
N GLY A 72 5.09 -12.53 7.34
CA GLY A 72 4.81 -11.99 8.67
C GLY A 72 3.90 -12.94 9.45
N THR A 73 2.77 -13.33 8.88
CA THR A 73 1.87 -14.29 9.55
C THR A 73 2.57 -15.61 9.81
N LYS A 74 3.22 -16.22 8.81
CA LYS A 74 3.93 -17.50 8.98
C LYS A 74 5.03 -17.45 10.04
N ARG A 75 5.81 -16.37 10.12
CA ARG A 75 6.92 -16.24 11.06
C ARG A 75 6.46 -16.06 12.51
N PHE A 76 5.30 -15.44 12.72
CA PHE A 76 4.70 -15.25 14.03
C PHE A 76 3.64 -16.31 14.38
N GLY A 77 3.57 -17.41 13.62
CA GLY A 77 2.63 -18.51 13.86
C GLY A 77 1.18 -18.21 13.49
N GLY A 78 0.94 -17.13 12.73
CA GLY A 78 -0.37 -16.69 12.26
C GLY A 78 -0.96 -17.55 11.14
N THR A 79 -2.28 -17.52 11.07
CA THR A 79 -3.10 -18.18 10.07
C THR A 79 -3.49 -17.20 8.96
N LYS A 80 -4.19 -17.70 7.93
CA LYS A 80 -4.78 -16.82 6.89
C LYS A 80 -5.88 -15.92 7.47
N TYR A 81 -6.49 -16.31 8.58
CA TYR A 81 -7.58 -15.57 9.20
C TYR A 81 -7.10 -14.28 9.85
N GLY A 82 -5.88 -14.21 10.39
CA GLY A 82 -5.31 -12.95 10.90
C GLY A 82 -5.05 -11.92 9.81
N ALA A 83 -4.58 -12.35 8.63
CA ALA A 83 -4.38 -11.45 7.49
C ALA A 83 -5.71 -10.86 6.99
N TRP A 84 -6.73 -11.70 6.82
CA TRP A 84 -8.07 -11.24 6.45
C TRP A 84 -8.72 -10.39 7.54
N GLY A 85 -8.53 -10.75 8.80
CA GLY A 85 -8.98 -9.98 9.96
C GLY A 85 -8.35 -8.59 9.99
N CYS A 86 -7.05 -8.47 9.67
CA CYS A 86 -6.34 -7.21 9.54
C CYS A 86 -6.97 -6.30 8.48
N THR A 87 -7.22 -6.86 7.28
CA THR A 87 -7.85 -6.13 6.17
C THR A 87 -9.27 -5.67 6.51
N LEU A 88 -10.10 -6.55 7.08
CA LEU A 88 -11.48 -6.22 7.47
C LEU A 88 -11.51 -5.21 8.62
N GLY A 89 -10.64 -5.38 9.61
CA GLY A 89 -10.48 -4.47 10.74
C GLY A 89 -10.10 -3.06 10.27
N PHE A 90 -9.21 -2.95 9.30
CA PHE A 90 -8.88 -1.67 8.67
C PHE A 90 -10.09 -1.04 7.97
N ILE A 91 -10.83 -1.80 7.14
CA ILE A 91 -11.99 -1.27 6.41
C ILE A 91 -13.07 -0.75 7.36
N LEU A 92 -13.38 -1.51 8.42
CA LEU A 92 -14.40 -1.13 9.40
C LEU A 92 -13.96 0.06 10.25
N ALA A 93 -12.70 0.10 10.65
CA ALA A 93 -12.17 1.15 11.52
C ALA A 93 -11.71 2.40 10.75
N PHE A 94 -11.64 2.38 9.42
CA PHE A 94 -11.22 3.52 8.60
C PHE A 94 -12.03 4.79 8.91
N TRP A 95 -13.32 4.64 9.23
CA TRP A 95 -14.20 5.76 9.59
C TRP A 95 -13.86 6.43 10.94
N MET A 96 -13.14 5.74 11.83
CA MET A 96 -12.69 6.29 13.12
C MET A 96 -11.43 7.17 13.00
N GLY A 97 -10.98 7.46 11.78
CA GLY A 97 -9.83 8.32 11.52
C GLY A 97 -8.48 7.65 11.81
N PRO A 98 -7.43 8.43 12.17
CA PRO A 98 -6.06 7.92 12.31
C PRO A 98 -5.91 6.77 13.32
N TRP A 99 -6.67 6.84 14.42
CA TRP A 99 -6.67 5.79 15.44
C TRP A 99 -7.25 4.47 14.92
N GLY A 100 -8.28 4.55 14.07
CA GLY A 100 -8.90 3.37 13.48
C GLY A 100 -7.98 2.64 12.49
N ILE A 101 -7.14 3.36 11.76
CA ILE A 101 -6.15 2.78 10.83
C ILE A 101 -5.11 1.91 11.56
N ILE A 102 -4.81 2.22 12.82
CA ILE A 102 -3.84 1.47 13.63
C ILE A 102 -4.55 0.39 14.44
N ILE A 103 -5.58 0.78 15.20
CA ILE A 103 -6.26 -0.10 16.15
C ILE A 103 -7.12 -1.15 15.43
N GLY A 104 -7.81 -0.76 14.35
CA GLY A 104 -8.67 -1.62 13.57
C GLY A 104 -7.99 -2.88 13.05
N PRO A 105 -6.91 -2.76 12.24
CA PRO A 105 -6.21 -3.94 11.72
C PRO A 105 -5.59 -4.79 12.83
N PHE A 106 -5.13 -4.20 13.94
CA PHE A 106 -4.60 -4.98 15.07
C PHE A 106 -5.68 -5.82 15.75
N ILE A 107 -6.81 -5.22 16.12
CA ILE A 107 -7.95 -5.93 16.73
C ILE A 107 -8.54 -6.94 15.74
N GLY A 108 -8.70 -6.54 14.48
CA GLY A 108 -9.21 -7.40 13.42
C GLY A 108 -8.32 -8.63 13.21
N ALA A 109 -6.99 -8.46 13.19
CA ALA A 109 -6.06 -9.58 13.09
C ALA A 109 -6.15 -10.49 14.32
N PHE A 110 -6.25 -9.92 15.53
CA PHE A 110 -6.39 -10.70 16.76
C PHE A 110 -7.67 -11.54 16.78
N VAL A 111 -8.82 -10.94 16.47
CA VAL A 111 -10.11 -11.65 16.38
C VAL A 111 -10.07 -12.70 15.26
N GLY A 112 -9.46 -12.38 14.12
CA GLY A 112 -9.27 -13.32 13.01
C GLY A 112 -8.46 -14.55 13.42
N GLU A 113 -7.36 -14.38 14.13
CA GLU A 113 -6.55 -15.50 14.63
C GLU A 113 -7.26 -16.34 15.70
N MET A 114 -8.05 -15.71 16.58
CA MET A 114 -8.88 -16.43 17.55
C MET A 114 -9.93 -17.30 16.85
N ILE A 115 -10.59 -16.78 15.81
CA ILE A 115 -11.53 -17.56 14.98
C ILE A 115 -10.79 -18.69 14.24
N GLY A 116 -9.54 -18.46 13.86
CA GLY A 116 -8.64 -19.45 13.28
C GLY A 116 -8.20 -20.56 14.25
N GLY A 117 -8.66 -20.54 15.51
CA GLY A 117 -8.41 -21.59 16.50
C GLY A 117 -7.10 -21.44 17.27
N GLN A 118 -6.44 -20.27 17.21
CA GLN A 118 -5.25 -20.02 18.01
C GLN A 118 -5.59 -19.71 19.47
N SER A 119 -4.66 -20.05 20.36
CA SER A 119 -4.72 -19.61 21.76
C SER A 119 -4.63 -18.08 21.84
N THR A 120 -5.09 -17.49 22.95
CA THR A 120 -5.03 -16.03 23.17
C THR A 120 -3.61 -15.48 23.03
N GLU A 121 -2.62 -16.17 23.61
CA GLU A 121 -1.21 -15.76 23.49
C GLU A 121 -0.65 -15.92 22.06
N GLY A 122 -1.02 -16.99 21.37
CA GLY A 122 -0.65 -17.21 19.97
C GLY A 122 -1.26 -16.16 19.05
N SER A 123 -2.54 -15.86 19.26
CA SER A 123 -3.30 -14.85 18.51
C SER A 123 -2.71 -13.45 18.68
N LEU A 124 -2.25 -13.06 19.88
CA LEU A 124 -1.59 -11.78 20.09
C LEU A 124 -0.27 -11.67 19.33
N LYS A 125 0.58 -12.71 19.38
CA LYS A 125 1.86 -12.73 18.65
C LYS A 125 1.64 -12.71 17.14
N ALA A 126 0.69 -13.51 16.65
CA ALA A 126 0.32 -13.59 15.25
C ALA A 126 -0.31 -12.28 14.73
N ALA A 127 -1.19 -11.66 15.52
CA ALA A 127 -1.78 -10.36 15.21
C ALA A 127 -0.71 -9.28 15.11
N PHE A 128 0.26 -9.26 16.04
CA PHE A 128 1.38 -8.33 15.98
C PHE A 128 2.22 -8.54 14.71
N GLY A 129 2.51 -9.79 14.34
CA GLY A 129 3.21 -10.12 13.10
C GLY A 129 2.48 -9.66 11.84
N SER A 130 1.16 -9.90 11.79
CA SER A 130 0.30 -9.49 10.68
C SER A 130 0.17 -7.97 10.58
N PHE A 131 0.05 -7.30 11.73
CA PHE A 131 -0.04 -5.86 11.84
C PHE A 131 1.26 -5.17 11.40
N VAL A 132 2.42 -5.65 11.86
CA VAL A 132 3.73 -5.15 11.43
C VAL A 132 3.93 -5.39 9.93
N GLY A 133 3.55 -6.56 9.42
CA GLY A 133 3.61 -6.85 7.99
C GLY A 133 2.76 -5.90 7.16
N PHE A 134 1.53 -5.63 7.61
CA PHE A 134 0.62 -4.67 6.97
C PHE A 134 1.17 -3.24 7.00
N LEU A 135 1.66 -2.77 8.15
CA LEU A 135 2.24 -1.43 8.28
C LEU A 135 3.49 -1.26 7.42
N LEU A 136 4.38 -2.25 7.37
CA LEU A 136 5.57 -2.21 6.53
C LEU A 136 5.19 -2.18 5.04
N GLY A 137 4.21 -2.97 4.62
CA GLY A 137 3.68 -2.94 3.25
C GLY A 137 3.10 -1.57 2.89
N ALA A 138 2.23 -1.03 3.74
CA ALA A 138 1.64 0.29 3.56
C ALA A 138 2.70 1.40 3.53
N PHE A 139 3.70 1.34 4.41
CA PHE A 139 4.80 2.30 4.46
C PHE A 139 5.64 2.28 3.18
N LEU A 140 6.02 1.09 2.68
CA LEU A 140 6.76 0.97 1.42
C LEU A 140 5.99 1.56 0.23
N LYS A 141 4.69 1.29 0.15
CA LYS A 141 3.83 1.88 -0.89
C LYS A 141 3.76 3.40 -0.77
N LEU A 142 3.55 3.92 0.44
CA LEU A 142 3.47 5.36 0.70
C LEU A 142 4.74 6.07 0.25
N VAL A 143 5.91 5.56 0.67
CA VAL A 143 7.21 6.13 0.29
C VAL A 143 7.36 6.16 -1.23
N ALA A 144 7.02 5.08 -1.92
CA ALA A 144 7.09 5.04 -3.38
C ALA A 144 6.12 6.03 -4.05
N CYS A 145 4.87 6.12 -3.60
CA CYS A 145 3.89 7.07 -4.12
C CYS A 145 4.34 8.53 -3.89
N PHE A 146 4.88 8.86 -2.71
CA PHE A 146 5.42 10.18 -2.43
C PHE A 146 6.67 10.51 -3.27
N MET A 147 7.55 9.54 -3.50
CA MET A 147 8.71 9.72 -4.38
C MET A 147 8.27 9.99 -5.82
N MET A 148 7.29 9.23 -6.34
CA MET A 148 6.71 9.48 -7.67
C MET A 148 6.06 10.87 -7.75
N LEU A 149 5.33 11.29 -6.71
CA LEU A 149 4.77 12.64 -6.61
C LEU A 149 5.86 13.71 -6.66
N TYR A 150 6.95 13.52 -5.89
CA TYR A 150 8.07 14.44 -5.86
C TYR A 150 8.74 14.58 -7.24
N TYR A 151 8.97 13.48 -7.95
CA TYR A 151 9.51 13.52 -9.31
C TYR A 151 8.58 14.22 -10.29
N LEU A 152 7.26 14.01 -10.17
CA LEU A 152 6.28 14.72 -10.99
C LEU A 152 6.30 16.22 -10.71
N VAL A 153 6.25 16.63 -9.44
CA VAL A 153 6.29 18.06 -9.07
C VAL A 153 7.59 18.73 -9.51
N LYS A 154 8.73 18.02 -9.42
CA LYS A 154 10.03 18.52 -9.89
C LYS A 154 10.10 18.69 -11.42
N SER A 155 9.24 17.98 -12.16
CA SER A 155 9.18 18.00 -13.63
C SER A 155 8.21 19.02 -14.22
N ILE A 156 7.48 19.73 -13.36
CA ILE A 156 6.63 20.87 -13.74
C ILE A 156 7.52 22.11 -13.84
#